data_AF-L7N4R1-F1
#
_entry.id   AF-L7N4R1-F1
#
_cell.length_a   1.000
_cell.length_b   1.000
_cell.length_c   1.000
_cell.angle_alpha   90.00
_cell.angle_beta   90.00
_cell.angle_gamma   90.00
#
_symmetry.space_group_name_H-M   'P 1'
#
loop_
_entity.id
_entity.type
_entity.pdbx_description
1 polymer ?
#
loop_
_entity_poly.entity_id
_entity_poly.type
_entity_poly.pdbx_seq_one_letter_code
_entity_poly.pdbx_strand_id
1 'polypeptide(L)'
;MTITDPAVSAHADATIGLFEITDHITIDSTQGAHTVEMWCPVIGDGAFQRVLDVEVTSEDPYDLTREPEFGNLMLYSRLRLATAASWSIRYVVERRAIGHAPDPARARPLATAQLFSRALIPEAHVDVDERTRTLAQDVVGPETNPLEQARRIYDYVTGAMDYDATKQSFLGSTEHALTCSVGNCNDIHALFVSLCRSVDIPARFVLGQALELPQPGAQDCEVCGYHCWAEFFVAGLGWLPADASCATKYGTHGLFANLQANHIAWSIGRDILLAPPQRAGRSLFFAGPYAEIDGETHPAQRQIRFTAMT
;
A
#
# COMPACT_ATOMS: atom_id res chain seq x y z
N MET A 1 17.31 16.40 -5.59
CA MET A 1 17.25 16.01 -7.01
C MET A 1 16.09 15.04 -7.12
N THR A 2 14.92 15.52 -7.51
CA THR A 2 13.68 14.73 -7.57
C THR A 2 13.81 13.78 -8.75
N ILE A 3 14.02 12.50 -8.49
CA ILE A 3 13.97 11.47 -9.53
C ILE A 3 12.48 11.33 -9.87
N THR A 4 12.06 12.01 -10.93
CA THR A 4 10.80 11.70 -11.60
C THR A 4 10.91 10.28 -12.13
N ASP A 5 10.01 9.41 -11.68
CA ASP A 5 9.86 8.04 -12.18
C ASP A 5 9.83 8.09 -13.73
N PRO A 6 10.70 7.35 -14.45
CA PRO A 6 10.61 7.30 -15.90
C PRO A 6 9.25 6.71 -16.25
N ALA A 7 8.37 7.57 -16.78
CA ALA A 7 7.01 7.25 -17.12
C ALA A 7 6.96 5.91 -17.86
N VAL A 8 6.35 4.91 -17.22
CA VAL A 8 5.83 3.74 -17.92
C VAL A 8 4.85 4.30 -18.95
N SER A 9 5.24 4.21 -20.22
CA SER A 9 4.47 4.69 -21.37
C SER A 9 3.03 4.16 -21.29
N ALA A 10 2.09 5.03 -20.93
CA ALA A 10 0.68 4.71 -20.98
C ALA A 10 0.27 4.52 -22.45
N HIS A 11 -0.06 3.28 -22.84
CA HIS A 11 -0.74 3.03 -24.09
C HIS A 11 -2.15 3.66 -24.06
N ALA A 12 -2.63 4.12 -25.22
CA ALA A 12 -3.88 4.86 -25.38
C ALA A 12 -5.17 4.08 -25.04
N ASP A 13 -5.07 2.78 -24.72
CA ASP A 13 -6.22 1.88 -24.46
C ASP A 13 -6.31 1.35 -23.02
N ALA A 14 -5.52 1.88 -22.08
CA ALA A 14 -5.62 1.46 -20.67
C ALA A 14 -6.99 1.86 -20.10
N THR A 15 -7.73 0.90 -19.53
CA THR A 15 -9.00 1.18 -18.84
C THR A 15 -8.79 2.23 -17.76
N ILE A 16 -9.57 3.31 -17.82
CA ILE A 16 -9.55 4.39 -16.84
C ILE A 16 -10.76 4.23 -15.93
N GLY A 17 -10.54 4.25 -14.63
CA GLY A 17 -11.56 4.45 -13.61
C GLY A 17 -11.50 5.88 -13.11
N LEU A 18 -12.65 6.52 -12.98
CA LEU A 18 -12.77 7.84 -12.37
C LEU A 18 -13.65 7.68 -11.13
N PHE A 19 -13.14 8.16 -9.99
CA PHE A 19 -13.80 7.98 -8.70
C PHE A 19 -13.94 9.31 -7.97
N GLU A 20 -15.15 9.60 -7.50
CA GLU A 20 -15.32 10.54 -6.40
C GLU A 20 -15.20 9.74 -5.10
N ILE A 21 -14.37 10.19 -4.15
CA ILE A 21 -14.14 9.51 -2.88
C ILE A 21 -14.35 10.51 -1.77
N THR A 22 -15.18 10.17 -0.78
CA THR A 22 -15.28 10.92 0.48
C THR A 22 -14.71 10.12 1.63
N ASP A 23 -13.81 10.72 2.38
CA ASP A 23 -13.16 10.14 3.57
C ASP A 23 -13.49 11.00 4.78
N HIS A 24 -14.33 10.46 5.66
CA HIS A 24 -14.74 11.11 6.89
C HIS A 24 -13.99 10.48 8.06
N ILE A 25 -13.24 11.30 8.80
CA ILE A 25 -12.45 10.89 9.95
C ILE A 25 -12.98 11.63 11.17
N THR A 26 -13.19 10.89 12.26
CA THR A 26 -13.62 11.46 13.54
C THR A 26 -12.83 10.85 14.68
N ILE A 27 -12.57 11.67 15.70
CA ILE A 27 -12.16 11.20 17.02
C ILE A 27 -13.32 11.46 17.97
N ASP A 28 -13.72 10.40 18.68
CA ASP A 28 -14.76 10.46 19.70
C ASP A 28 -14.39 11.42 20.85
N SER A 29 -15.36 11.70 21.73
CA SER A 29 -15.22 12.67 22.83
C SER A 29 -13.90 12.56 23.59
N THR A 30 -13.08 13.59 23.49
CA THR A 30 -11.75 13.69 24.13
C THR A 30 -11.82 14.48 25.45
N GLN A 31 -12.95 14.40 26.16
CA GLN A 31 -13.18 15.14 27.41
C GLN A 31 -11.99 15.03 28.39
N GLY A 32 -11.41 16.18 28.73
CA GLY A 32 -10.26 16.27 29.64
C GLY A 32 -8.90 16.17 28.97
N ALA A 33 -8.83 15.93 27.66
CA ALA A 33 -7.57 15.91 26.90
C ALA A 33 -6.92 17.29 26.86
N HIS A 34 -5.61 17.33 27.09
CA HIS A 34 -4.84 18.56 26.94
C HIS A 34 -4.42 18.78 25.50
N THR A 35 -4.03 17.71 24.80
CA THR A 35 -3.61 17.73 23.41
C THR A 35 -4.21 16.55 22.64
N VAL A 36 -4.72 16.81 21.45
CA VAL A 36 -5.10 15.80 20.45
C VAL A 36 -4.22 16.03 19.22
N GLU A 37 -3.45 15.03 18.83
CA GLU A 37 -2.66 15.04 17.60
C GLU A 37 -3.23 13.99 16.65
N MET A 38 -3.39 14.36 15.37
CA MET A 38 -3.99 13.51 14.36
C MET A 38 -3.15 13.53 13.09
N TRP A 39 -3.07 12.39 12.44
CA TRP A 39 -2.48 12.21 11.12
C TRP A 39 -3.44 11.39 10.25
N CYS A 40 -3.60 11.77 8.99
CA CYS A 40 -4.36 10.96 8.04
C CYS A 40 -3.63 10.89 6.69
N PRO A 41 -3.43 9.70 6.09
CA PRO A 41 -2.89 9.63 4.75
C PRO A 41 -3.82 10.36 3.78
N VAL A 42 -3.22 11.06 2.83
CA VAL A 42 -3.94 11.78 1.76
C VAL A 42 -3.62 11.11 0.44
N ILE A 43 -4.65 10.84 -0.36
CA ILE A 43 -4.47 10.29 -1.71
C ILE A 43 -3.62 11.28 -2.51
N GLY A 44 -2.50 10.82 -3.04
CA GLY A 44 -1.59 11.60 -3.88
C GLY A 44 -1.51 11.09 -5.31
N ASP A 45 -0.82 11.85 -6.15
CA ASP A 45 -0.44 11.39 -7.49
C ASP A 45 0.54 10.22 -7.42
N GLY A 46 0.45 9.33 -8.41
CA GLY A 46 1.38 8.23 -8.62
C GLY A 46 1.51 7.89 -10.10
N ALA A 47 2.32 6.88 -10.41
CA ALA A 47 2.56 6.48 -11.81
C ALA A 47 1.26 6.08 -12.56
N PHE A 48 0.27 5.59 -11.82
CA PHE A 48 -0.97 5.06 -12.40
C PHE A 48 -2.25 5.65 -11.80
N GLN A 49 -2.13 6.69 -10.96
CA GLN A 49 -3.28 7.43 -10.43
C GLN A 49 -3.00 8.93 -10.40
N ARG A 50 -4.02 9.76 -10.58
CA ARG A 50 -3.93 11.21 -10.54
C ARG A 50 -5.09 11.78 -9.74
N VAL A 51 -4.80 12.71 -8.84
CA VAL A 51 -5.81 13.47 -8.11
C VAL A 51 -6.20 14.67 -8.98
N LEU A 52 -7.43 14.68 -9.46
CA LEU A 52 -7.97 15.73 -10.32
C LEU A 52 -8.57 16.88 -9.52
N ASP A 53 -9.10 16.58 -8.34
CA ASP A 53 -9.64 17.56 -7.39
C ASP A 53 -9.52 17.02 -5.97
N VAL A 54 -9.29 17.91 -5.00
CA VAL A 54 -9.25 17.57 -3.58
C VAL A 54 -9.75 18.74 -2.74
N GLU A 55 -10.66 18.44 -1.82
CA GLU A 55 -11.25 19.41 -0.91
C GLU A 55 -11.23 18.85 0.51
N VAL A 56 -10.62 19.60 1.43
CA VAL A 56 -10.54 19.23 2.85
C VAL A 56 -11.39 20.22 3.64
N THR A 57 -12.40 19.70 4.31
CA THR A 57 -13.29 20.44 5.21
C THR A 57 -12.98 20.05 6.66
N SER A 58 -12.68 21.05 7.48
CA SER A 58 -12.46 20.91 8.92
C SER A 58 -12.85 22.19 9.64
N GLU A 59 -13.37 22.06 10.87
CA GLU A 59 -13.54 23.19 11.78
C GLU A 59 -12.22 23.59 12.43
N ASP A 60 -11.25 22.67 12.44
CA ASP A 60 -9.97 22.79 13.10
C ASP A 60 -8.82 23.12 12.12
N PRO A 61 -7.76 23.79 12.58
CA PRO A 61 -6.59 24.03 11.74
C PRO A 61 -5.86 22.72 11.45
N TYR A 62 -5.35 22.60 10.22
CA TYR A 62 -4.55 21.47 9.76
C TYR A 62 -3.38 21.93 8.89
N ASP A 63 -2.35 21.09 8.84
CA ASP A 63 -1.21 21.20 7.94
C ASP A 63 -1.19 20.01 6.97
N LEU A 64 -0.64 20.24 5.77
CA LEU A 64 -0.26 19.16 4.86
C LEU A 64 1.24 18.90 5.01
N THR A 65 1.59 17.68 5.39
CA THR A 65 2.98 17.27 5.66
C THR A 65 3.37 16.06 4.81
N ARG A 66 4.67 15.84 4.67
CA ARG A 66 5.23 14.65 4.01
C ARG A 66 6.27 14.02 4.90
N GLU A 67 6.20 12.72 5.09
CA GLU A 67 7.26 11.99 5.77
C GLU A 67 8.48 11.83 4.85
N PRO A 68 9.71 11.87 5.41
CA PRO A 68 10.93 12.02 4.61
C PRO A 68 11.40 10.73 3.92
N GLU A 69 10.80 9.60 4.25
CA GLU A 69 11.30 8.28 3.93
C GLU A 69 10.67 7.73 2.64
N PHE A 70 9.34 7.69 2.54
CA PHE A 70 8.62 7.28 1.32
C PHE A 70 7.93 8.46 0.61
N GLY A 71 7.89 9.65 1.23
CA GLY A 71 7.24 10.84 0.68
C GLY A 71 5.71 10.83 0.82
N ASN A 72 5.15 9.96 1.68
CA ASN A 72 3.71 9.86 1.91
C ASN A 72 3.15 11.20 2.37
N LEU A 73 2.09 11.67 1.70
CA LEU A 73 1.38 12.89 2.04
C LEU A 73 0.37 12.61 3.15
N MET A 74 0.28 13.49 4.14
CA MET A 74 -0.69 13.38 5.22
C MET A 74 -1.24 14.73 5.66
N LEU A 75 -2.48 14.73 6.14
CA LEU A 75 -3.00 15.80 6.98
C LEU A 75 -2.46 15.62 8.39
N TYR A 76 -2.16 16.73 9.05
CA TYR A 76 -1.80 16.79 10.45
C TYR A 76 -2.57 17.89 11.17
N SER A 77 -3.12 17.59 12.34
CA SER A 77 -3.66 18.59 13.26
C SER A 77 -3.12 18.36 14.65
N ARG A 78 -2.87 19.47 15.35
CA ARG A 78 -2.60 19.47 16.79
C ARG A 78 -3.53 20.45 17.48
N LEU A 79 -4.45 19.91 18.26
CA LEU A 79 -5.51 20.64 18.91
C LEU A 79 -5.27 20.65 20.42
N ARG A 80 -5.62 21.75 21.08
CA ARG A 80 -5.49 21.92 22.54
C ARG A 80 -6.86 22.08 23.17
N LEU A 81 -7.08 21.40 24.29
CA LEU A 81 -8.37 21.42 25.01
C LEU A 81 -9.56 21.09 24.09
N ALA A 82 -9.31 20.30 23.04
CA ALA A 82 -10.35 19.87 22.13
C ALA A 82 -11.23 18.84 22.83
N THR A 83 -12.52 18.82 22.46
CA THR A 83 -13.47 17.79 22.91
C THR A 83 -13.80 16.78 21.82
N ALA A 84 -13.46 17.08 20.57
CA ALA A 84 -13.58 16.21 19.40
C ALA A 84 -12.69 16.80 18.30
N ALA A 85 -12.45 16.02 17.24
CA ALA A 85 -11.75 16.46 16.04
C ALA A 85 -12.31 15.72 14.83
N SER A 86 -12.44 16.41 13.70
CA SER A 86 -12.94 15.78 12.48
C SER A 86 -12.39 16.37 11.20
N TRP A 87 -12.27 15.50 10.20
CA TRP A 87 -11.96 15.85 8.82
C TRP A 87 -12.98 15.21 7.88
N SER A 88 -13.34 15.95 6.85
CA SER A 88 -14.04 15.43 5.68
C SER A 88 -13.19 15.75 4.46
N ILE A 89 -12.73 14.75 3.73
CA ILE A 89 -11.93 14.93 2.54
C ILE A 89 -12.69 14.39 1.34
N ARG A 90 -12.91 15.22 0.32
CA ARG A 90 -13.45 14.80 -0.97
C ARG A 90 -12.32 14.78 -1.99
N TYR A 91 -12.26 13.72 -2.79
CA TYR A 91 -11.31 13.56 -3.88
C TYR A 91 -12.05 13.26 -5.18
N VAL A 92 -11.50 13.73 -6.29
CA VAL A 92 -11.76 13.17 -7.62
C VAL A 92 -10.45 12.53 -8.09
N VAL A 93 -10.46 11.22 -8.30
CA VAL A 93 -9.25 10.43 -8.62
C VAL A 93 -9.42 9.70 -9.93
N GLU A 94 -8.51 9.93 -10.86
CA GLU A 94 -8.34 9.13 -12.07
C GLU A 94 -7.37 7.98 -11.77
N ARG A 95 -7.76 6.74 -12.04
CA ARG A 95 -6.93 5.55 -11.90
C ARG A 95 -6.85 4.78 -13.21
N ARG A 96 -5.65 4.44 -13.66
CA ARG A 96 -5.41 3.72 -14.92
C ARG A 96 -5.06 2.27 -14.67
N ALA A 97 -5.83 1.33 -15.20
CA ALA A 97 -5.49 -0.09 -15.13
C ALA A 97 -4.09 -0.35 -15.68
N ILE A 98 -3.35 -1.24 -15.03
CA ILE A 98 -1.97 -1.58 -15.36
C ILE A 98 -1.98 -2.83 -16.23
N GLY A 99 -2.45 -2.73 -17.46
CA GLY A 99 -2.63 -3.89 -18.35
C GLY A 99 -1.39 -4.25 -19.17
N HIS A 100 -0.23 -4.53 -18.54
CA HIS A 100 0.97 -4.96 -19.28
C HIS A 100 1.28 -6.43 -19.04
N ALA A 101 1.52 -7.17 -20.12
CA ALA A 101 2.43 -8.30 -20.07
C ALA A 101 3.85 -7.70 -20.20
N PRO A 102 4.55 -7.42 -19.09
CA PRO A 102 5.89 -6.83 -19.17
C PRO A 102 6.78 -7.73 -20.04
N ASP A 103 7.49 -7.13 -20.99
CA ASP A 103 8.40 -7.84 -21.89
C ASP A 103 9.66 -8.29 -21.12
N PRO A 104 9.89 -9.61 -20.93
CA PRO A 104 11.07 -10.11 -20.24
C PRO A 104 12.37 -9.70 -20.95
N ALA A 105 12.35 -9.43 -22.26
CA ALA A 105 13.52 -8.98 -23.01
C ALA A 105 14.00 -7.58 -22.62
N ARG A 106 13.16 -6.79 -21.94
CA ARG A 106 13.52 -5.47 -21.37
C ARG A 106 14.01 -5.55 -19.93
N ALA A 107 13.75 -6.65 -19.23
CA ALA A 107 14.17 -6.83 -17.85
C ALA A 107 15.70 -6.91 -17.73
N ARG A 108 16.26 -6.19 -16.78
CA ARG A 108 17.70 -6.17 -16.48
C ARG A 108 17.92 -6.37 -14.98
N PRO A 109 19.01 -7.04 -14.57
CA PRO A 109 19.44 -7.04 -13.19
C PRO A 109 19.69 -5.61 -12.68
N LEU A 110 19.56 -5.43 -11.37
CA LEU A 110 19.74 -4.14 -10.75
C LEU A 110 21.22 -3.73 -10.70
N ALA A 111 21.61 -2.69 -11.43
CA ALA A 111 23.00 -2.24 -11.49
C ALA A 111 23.44 -1.44 -10.25
N THR A 112 22.53 -0.66 -9.65
CA THR A 112 22.84 0.25 -8.52
C THR A 112 21.89 -0.02 -7.36
N ALA A 113 22.12 -1.11 -6.63
CA ALA A 113 21.29 -1.54 -5.50
C ALA A 113 21.14 -0.48 -4.40
N GLN A 114 22.12 0.40 -4.22
CA GLN A 114 22.11 1.44 -3.19
C GLN A 114 20.96 2.44 -3.35
N LEU A 115 20.48 2.67 -4.58
CA LEU A 115 19.31 3.53 -4.83
C LEU A 115 17.99 2.90 -4.36
N PHE A 116 18.01 1.60 -4.09
CA PHE A 116 16.86 0.80 -3.69
C PHE A 116 17.04 0.17 -2.30
N SER A 117 18.02 0.63 -1.52
CA SER A 117 18.39 0.03 -0.24
C SER A 117 17.18 -0.22 0.66
N ARG A 118 16.27 0.75 0.81
CA ARG A 118 15.04 0.61 1.62
C ARG A 118 14.10 -0.49 1.13
N ALA A 119 14.07 -0.73 -0.18
CA ALA A 119 13.24 -1.78 -0.79
C ALA A 119 13.97 -3.13 -0.92
N LEU A 120 15.22 -3.22 -0.46
CA LEU A 120 16.04 -4.44 -0.48
C LEU A 120 16.33 -4.97 0.93
N ILE A 121 16.34 -4.11 1.95
CA ILE A 121 16.62 -4.51 3.34
C ILE A 121 15.37 -5.09 4.04
N PRO A 122 15.55 -5.89 5.09
CA PRO A 122 14.44 -6.28 5.96
C PRO A 122 13.83 -5.08 6.66
N GLU A 123 12.55 -5.18 7.00
CA GLU A 123 11.81 -4.23 7.84
C GLU A 123 10.99 -4.99 8.89
N ALA A 124 10.31 -4.29 9.80
CA ALA A 124 9.56 -4.95 10.87
C ALA A 124 8.60 -6.02 10.32
N HIS A 125 8.81 -7.28 10.74
CA HIS A 125 8.06 -8.48 10.34
C HIS A 125 8.17 -8.90 8.87
N VAL A 126 9.08 -8.30 8.09
CA VAL A 126 9.38 -8.70 6.72
C VAL A 126 10.84 -9.12 6.66
N ASP A 127 11.04 -10.42 6.79
CA ASP A 127 12.36 -10.99 7.04
C ASP A 127 13.17 -11.14 5.75
N VAL A 128 14.48 -10.93 5.83
CA VAL A 128 15.43 -11.20 4.73
C VAL A 128 16.66 -11.86 5.37
N ASP A 129 16.56 -13.17 5.58
CA ASP A 129 17.53 -13.97 6.32
C ASP A 129 17.95 -15.23 5.54
N GLU A 130 18.64 -16.16 6.19
CA GLU A 130 19.11 -17.38 5.52
C GLU A 130 17.95 -18.29 5.10
N ARG A 131 16.86 -18.35 5.88
CA ARG A 131 15.69 -19.17 5.58
C ARG A 131 14.98 -18.62 4.35
N THR A 132 14.74 -17.31 4.29
CA THR A 132 14.07 -16.67 3.16
C THR A 132 14.95 -16.69 1.91
N ARG A 133 16.28 -16.54 2.04
CA ARG A 133 17.24 -16.69 0.93
C ARG A 133 17.25 -18.10 0.36
N THR A 134 17.34 -19.12 1.21
CA THR A 134 17.31 -20.52 0.76
C THR A 134 16.03 -20.81 0.01
N LEU A 135 14.87 -20.45 0.59
CA LEU A 135 13.58 -20.67 -0.04
C LEU A 135 13.45 -19.91 -1.36
N ALA A 136 13.84 -18.63 -1.40
CA ALA A 136 13.76 -17.84 -2.62
C ALA A 136 14.67 -18.41 -3.72
N GLN A 137 15.88 -18.85 -3.39
CA GLN A 137 16.79 -19.53 -4.33
C GLN A 137 16.21 -20.83 -4.88
N ASP A 138 15.60 -21.65 -4.04
CA ASP A 138 14.94 -22.89 -4.45
C ASP A 138 13.75 -22.61 -5.40
N VAL A 139 12.94 -21.59 -5.09
CA VAL A 139 11.78 -21.19 -5.89
C VAL A 139 12.20 -20.62 -7.25
N VAL A 140 13.22 -19.76 -7.30
CA VAL A 140 13.66 -19.17 -8.58
C VAL A 140 14.51 -20.14 -9.41
N GLY A 141 15.21 -21.07 -8.76
CA GLY A 141 16.08 -22.04 -9.42
C GLY A 141 17.16 -21.36 -10.29
N PRO A 142 17.45 -21.86 -11.51
CA PRO A 142 18.50 -21.29 -12.37
C PRO A 142 18.06 -20.02 -13.14
N GLU A 143 16.88 -19.47 -12.86
CA GLU A 143 16.39 -18.27 -13.55
C GLU A 143 17.26 -17.06 -13.22
N THR A 144 17.57 -16.26 -14.24
CA THR A 144 18.41 -15.05 -14.11
C THR A 144 17.67 -13.79 -14.51
N ASN A 145 16.51 -13.90 -15.16
CA ASN A 145 15.68 -12.76 -15.50
C ASN A 145 14.88 -12.33 -14.26
N PRO A 146 15.08 -11.12 -13.70
CA PRO A 146 14.43 -10.70 -12.46
C PRO A 146 12.91 -10.61 -12.56
N LEU A 147 12.35 -10.37 -13.75
CA LEU A 147 10.90 -10.42 -13.95
C LEU A 147 10.37 -11.84 -13.80
N GLU A 148 11.06 -12.82 -14.38
CA GLU A 148 10.68 -14.24 -14.30
C GLU A 148 10.95 -14.81 -12.89
N GLN A 149 12.01 -14.36 -12.21
CA GLN A 149 12.24 -14.67 -10.80
C GLN A 149 11.08 -14.17 -9.93
N ALA A 150 10.67 -12.90 -10.09
CA ALA A 150 9.52 -12.35 -9.37
C ALA A 150 8.23 -13.11 -9.69
N ARG A 151 8.03 -13.54 -10.95
CA ARG A 151 6.88 -14.35 -11.36
C ARG A 151 6.86 -15.70 -10.64
N ARG A 152 7.98 -16.42 -10.60
CA ARG A 152 8.09 -17.70 -9.89
C ARG A 152 7.81 -17.55 -8.40
N ILE A 153 8.30 -16.47 -7.79
CA ILE A 153 8.02 -16.13 -6.39
C ILE A 153 6.53 -15.86 -6.20
N TYR A 154 5.91 -15.07 -7.07
CA TYR A 154 4.48 -14.80 -7.04
C TYR A 154 3.64 -16.08 -7.15
N ASP A 155 3.96 -16.94 -8.11
CA ASP A 155 3.26 -18.20 -8.35
C ASP A 155 3.44 -19.17 -7.16
N TYR A 156 4.64 -19.20 -6.57
CA TYR A 156 4.89 -19.94 -5.33
C TYR A 156 4.03 -19.43 -4.17
N VAL A 157 4.06 -18.12 -3.89
CA VAL A 157 3.31 -17.53 -2.77
C VAL A 157 1.82 -17.75 -2.94
N THR A 158 1.28 -17.52 -4.14
CA THR A 158 -0.15 -17.68 -4.42
C THR A 158 -0.61 -19.14 -4.36
N GLY A 159 0.28 -20.11 -4.65
CA GLY A 159 -0.01 -21.54 -4.51
C GLY A 159 0.28 -22.13 -3.13
N ALA A 160 1.10 -21.48 -2.30
CA ALA A 160 1.52 -21.98 -0.98
C ALA A 160 0.73 -21.36 0.19
N MET A 161 -0.01 -20.28 -0.05
CA MET A 161 -0.78 -19.56 0.96
C MET A 161 -2.28 -19.74 0.78
N ASP A 162 -3.00 -19.82 1.89
CA ASP A 162 -4.45 -19.65 1.97
C ASP A 162 -4.83 -18.24 2.45
N TYR A 163 -5.90 -17.67 1.91
CA TYR A 163 -6.46 -16.42 2.42
C TYR A 163 -7.50 -16.69 3.52
N ASP A 164 -7.21 -16.27 4.75
CA ASP A 164 -8.15 -16.28 5.88
C ASP A 164 -7.81 -15.14 6.85
N ALA A 165 -8.60 -14.07 6.81
CA ALA A 165 -8.41 -12.90 7.67
C ALA A 165 -8.62 -13.19 9.17
N THR A 166 -9.27 -14.31 9.53
CA THR A 166 -9.43 -14.71 10.93
C THR A 166 -8.18 -15.38 11.51
N LYS A 167 -7.25 -15.80 10.65
CA LYS A 167 -5.98 -16.47 11.00
C LYS A 167 -4.75 -15.62 10.63
N GLN A 168 -4.93 -14.31 10.50
CA GLN A 168 -3.86 -13.37 10.20
C GLN A 168 -2.92 -13.14 11.38
N SER A 169 -1.72 -12.62 11.12
CA SER A 169 -0.78 -12.25 12.18
C SER A 169 -1.06 -10.89 12.83
N PHE A 170 -1.87 -10.05 12.19
CA PHE A 170 -2.04 -8.60 12.47
C PHE A 170 -0.77 -7.74 12.29
N LEU A 171 0.35 -8.36 11.91
CA LEU A 171 1.65 -7.73 11.75
C LEU A 171 2.15 -7.74 10.31
N GLY A 172 1.49 -8.50 9.43
CA GLY A 172 1.99 -8.77 8.07
C GLY A 172 3.35 -9.45 8.16
N SER A 173 3.36 -10.69 8.65
CA SER A 173 4.57 -11.36 9.11
C SER A 173 5.01 -12.45 8.14
N THR A 174 6.24 -12.34 7.65
CA THR A 174 6.89 -13.39 6.84
C THR A 174 6.97 -14.69 7.63
N GLU A 175 7.41 -14.66 8.88
CA GLU A 175 7.48 -15.86 9.73
C GLU A 175 6.11 -16.53 9.93
N HIS A 176 5.05 -15.75 10.10
CA HIS A 176 3.68 -16.29 10.20
C HIS A 176 3.29 -16.97 8.89
N ALA A 177 3.49 -16.29 7.75
CA ALA A 177 3.18 -16.85 6.44
C ALA A 177 3.93 -18.17 6.18
N LEU A 178 5.23 -18.22 6.50
CA LEU A 178 6.05 -19.43 6.33
C LEU A 178 5.66 -20.59 7.26
N THR A 179 5.17 -20.27 8.46
CA THR A 179 4.87 -21.29 9.48
C THR A 179 3.44 -21.80 9.38
N CYS A 180 2.50 -20.91 9.03
CA CYS A 180 1.07 -21.19 9.06
C CYS A 180 0.47 -21.38 7.66
N SER A 181 1.14 -20.94 6.59
CA SER A 181 0.64 -20.99 5.21
C SER A 181 -0.75 -20.36 5.05
N VAL A 182 -1.11 -19.41 5.91
CA VAL A 182 -2.42 -18.74 5.91
C VAL A 182 -2.28 -17.32 6.45
N GLY A 183 -3.07 -16.38 5.93
CA GLY A 183 -3.15 -15.03 6.46
C GLY A 183 -4.03 -14.11 5.63
N ASN A 184 -3.91 -12.80 5.83
CA ASN A 184 -4.59 -11.80 5.01
C ASN A 184 -3.64 -11.15 3.99
N CYS A 185 -4.07 -10.04 3.39
CA CYS A 185 -3.27 -9.28 2.44
C CYS A 185 -1.90 -8.86 2.98
N ASN A 186 -1.77 -8.49 4.25
CA ASN A 186 -0.50 -8.09 4.83
C ASN A 186 0.49 -9.26 4.93
N ASP A 187 0.03 -10.43 5.37
CA ASP A 187 0.87 -11.62 5.55
C ASP A 187 1.35 -12.18 4.20
N ILE A 188 0.43 -12.29 3.23
CA ILE A 188 0.73 -12.81 1.90
C ILE A 188 1.73 -11.90 1.18
N HIS A 189 1.54 -10.58 1.25
CA HIS A 189 2.48 -9.64 0.64
C HIS A 189 3.79 -9.52 1.43
N ALA A 190 3.81 -9.76 2.74
CA ALA A 190 5.06 -9.85 3.50
C ALA A 190 5.94 -11.01 3.03
N LEU A 191 5.35 -12.17 2.78
CA LEU A 191 6.08 -13.29 2.20
C LEU A 191 6.60 -12.96 0.79
N PHE A 192 5.74 -12.42 -0.08
CA PHE A 192 6.16 -12.05 -1.44
C PHE A 192 7.32 -11.03 -1.43
N VAL A 193 7.19 -9.94 -0.67
CA VAL A 193 8.22 -8.89 -0.55
C VAL A 193 9.51 -9.48 0.03
N SER A 194 9.43 -10.30 1.08
CA SER A 194 10.57 -10.97 1.68
C SER A 194 11.36 -11.82 0.68
N LEU A 195 10.65 -12.65 -0.10
CA LEU A 195 11.29 -13.54 -1.08
C LEU A 195 11.88 -12.76 -2.26
N CYS A 196 11.21 -11.72 -2.75
CA CYS A 196 11.79 -10.82 -3.76
C CYS A 196 13.09 -10.19 -3.27
N ARG A 197 13.09 -9.61 -2.06
CA ARG A 197 14.28 -9.00 -1.46
C ARG A 197 15.41 -10.01 -1.23
N SER A 198 15.06 -11.27 -0.96
CA SER A 198 16.03 -12.36 -0.74
C SER A 198 16.78 -12.79 -2.01
N VAL A 199 16.34 -12.36 -3.20
CA VAL A 199 17.04 -12.53 -4.49
C VAL A 199 17.36 -11.20 -5.17
N ASP A 200 17.56 -10.14 -4.36
CA ASP A 200 17.97 -8.80 -4.81
C ASP A 200 16.99 -8.08 -5.75
N ILE A 201 15.69 -8.43 -5.68
CA ILE A 201 14.61 -7.71 -6.38
C ILE A 201 14.00 -6.70 -5.39
N PRO A 202 14.12 -5.38 -5.63
CA PRO A 202 13.52 -4.39 -4.75
C PRO A 202 12.00 -4.57 -4.71
N ALA A 203 11.43 -4.65 -3.52
CA ALA A 203 9.99 -4.78 -3.34
C ALA A 203 9.51 -3.93 -2.16
N ARG A 204 8.28 -3.42 -2.25
CA ARG A 204 7.67 -2.53 -1.26
C ARG A 204 6.17 -2.78 -1.14
N PHE A 205 5.61 -2.41 0.00
CA PHE A 205 4.16 -2.39 0.20
C PHE A 205 3.55 -1.12 -0.39
N VAL A 206 2.34 -1.24 -0.91
CA VAL A 206 1.44 -0.13 -1.19
C VAL A 206 0.15 -0.37 -0.42
N LEU A 207 -0.23 0.58 0.41
CA LEU A 207 -1.40 0.53 1.26
C LEU A 207 -2.47 1.42 0.64
N GLY A 208 -3.67 0.87 0.55
CA GLY A 208 -4.60 1.21 -0.50
C GLY A 208 -6.04 0.87 -0.16
N GLN A 209 -6.91 1.00 -1.16
CA GLN A 209 -8.21 0.37 -1.20
C GLN A 209 -8.43 -0.27 -2.56
N ALA A 210 -9.10 -1.40 -2.58
CA ALA A 210 -9.71 -1.95 -3.79
C ALA A 210 -11.18 -1.52 -3.80
N LEU A 211 -11.53 -0.56 -4.66
CA LEU A 211 -12.89 -0.01 -4.78
C LEU A 211 -13.77 -0.97 -5.59
N GLU A 212 -14.20 -2.05 -4.95
CA GLU A 212 -15.08 -3.04 -5.55
C GLU A 212 -16.54 -2.58 -5.45
N LEU A 213 -17.20 -2.40 -6.59
CA LEU A 213 -18.64 -2.16 -6.61
C LEU A 213 -19.36 -3.48 -6.25
N PRO A 214 -20.32 -3.45 -5.30
CA PRO A 214 -20.93 -4.67 -4.79
C PRO A 214 -21.81 -5.39 -5.82
N GLN A 215 -22.34 -4.65 -6.81
CA GLN A 215 -23.18 -5.18 -7.89
C GLN A 215 -22.98 -4.37 -9.19
N PRO A 216 -23.14 -5.00 -10.38
CA PRO A 216 -23.16 -4.28 -11.65
C PRO A 216 -24.23 -3.18 -11.64
N GLY A 217 -23.83 -1.93 -11.90
CA GLY A 217 -24.71 -0.76 -11.90
C GLY A 217 -24.85 -0.03 -10.56
N ALA A 218 -24.25 -0.54 -9.48
CA ALA A 218 -24.08 0.25 -8.26
C ALA A 218 -23.16 1.44 -8.57
N GLN A 219 -23.55 2.63 -8.11
CA GLN A 219 -22.74 3.83 -8.29
C GLN A 219 -22.04 4.22 -6.99
N ASP A 220 -22.72 4.09 -5.85
CA ASP A 220 -22.22 4.49 -4.53
C ASP A 220 -21.96 3.29 -3.63
N CYS A 221 -20.84 3.29 -2.91
CA CYS A 221 -20.50 2.22 -1.98
C CYS A 221 -19.70 2.74 -0.77
N GLU A 222 -19.92 2.13 0.40
CA GLU A 222 -19.11 2.32 1.60
C GLU A 222 -18.02 1.26 1.66
N VAL A 223 -16.77 1.68 1.86
CA VAL A 223 -15.62 0.78 1.89
C VAL A 223 -15.32 0.32 3.31
N CYS A 224 -15.34 -0.99 3.52
CA CYS A 224 -14.95 -1.59 4.80
C CYS A 224 -13.46 -1.94 4.79
N GLY A 225 -12.68 -1.21 5.59
CA GLY A 225 -11.25 -1.48 5.79
C GLY A 225 -10.36 -0.99 4.64
N TYR A 226 -9.11 -1.45 4.66
CA TYR A 226 -8.10 -1.15 3.63
C TYR A 226 -7.67 -2.44 2.93
N HIS A 227 -7.02 -2.26 1.79
CA HIS A 227 -6.32 -3.32 1.08
C HIS A 227 -4.84 -2.95 0.93
N CYS A 228 -3.97 -3.94 0.76
CA CYS A 228 -2.59 -3.67 0.39
C CYS A 228 -2.17 -4.61 -0.73
N TRP A 229 -1.19 -4.16 -1.51
CA TRP A 229 -0.50 -4.98 -2.50
C TRP A 229 1.00 -4.71 -2.42
N ALA A 230 1.77 -5.49 -3.17
CA ALA A 230 3.20 -5.27 -3.32
C ALA A 230 3.51 -4.58 -4.66
N GLU A 231 4.56 -3.78 -4.69
CA GLU A 231 5.24 -3.43 -5.92
C GLU A 231 6.66 -3.98 -5.90
N PHE A 232 7.15 -4.42 -7.05
CA PHE A 232 8.52 -4.85 -7.24
C PHE A 232 9.16 -4.09 -8.40
N PHE A 233 10.45 -3.81 -8.30
CA PHE A 233 11.18 -3.04 -9.30
C PHE A 233 11.99 -3.96 -10.21
N VAL A 234 11.85 -3.78 -11.52
CA VAL A 234 12.71 -4.43 -12.51
C VAL A 234 13.36 -3.36 -13.38
N ALA A 235 14.68 -3.34 -13.44
CA ALA A 235 15.39 -2.37 -14.28
C ALA A 235 15.00 -2.57 -15.76
N GLY A 236 14.70 -1.47 -16.44
CA GLY A 236 14.16 -1.46 -17.80
C GLY A 236 12.62 -1.49 -17.89
N LEU A 237 11.93 -1.82 -16.79
CA LEU A 237 10.47 -1.87 -16.70
C LEU A 237 9.88 -0.91 -15.65
N GLY A 238 10.60 -0.64 -14.57
CA GLY A 238 10.13 0.23 -13.47
C GLY A 238 9.49 -0.54 -12.33
N TRP A 239 8.68 0.14 -11.52
CA TRP A 239 7.86 -0.48 -10.48
C TRP A 239 6.63 -1.14 -11.10
N LEU A 240 6.47 -2.43 -10.84
CA LEU A 240 5.38 -3.27 -11.30
C LEU A 240 4.58 -3.75 -10.08
N PRO A 241 3.24 -3.75 -10.14
CA PRO A 241 2.43 -4.22 -9.03
C PRO A 241 2.34 -5.75 -9.00
N ALA A 242 2.06 -6.30 -7.82
CA ALA A 242 1.70 -7.69 -7.61
C ALA A 242 0.70 -7.77 -6.44
N ASP A 243 -0.54 -8.14 -6.74
CA ASP A 243 -1.54 -8.45 -5.71
C ASP A 243 -1.68 -9.97 -5.59
N ALA A 244 -0.81 -10.54 -4.76
CA ALA A 244 -0.80 -11.97 -4.46
C ALA A 244 -1.99 -12.36 -3.59
N SER A 245 -2.46 -11.46 -2.74
CA SER A 245 -3.55 -11.78 -1.80
C SER A 245 -4.91 -11.93 -2.47
N CYS A 246 -5.26 -11.07 -3.43
CA CYS A 246 -6.47 -11.22 -4.22
C CYS A 246 -6.38 -12.44 -5.14
N ALA A 247 -5.19 -12.72 -5.69
CA ALA A 247 -4.97 -13.92 -6.48
C ALA A 247 -5.18 -15.19 -5.66
N THR A 248 -4.65 -15.27 -4.44
CA THR A 248 -4.91 -16.37 -3.50
C THR A 248 -6.39 -16.45 -3.12
N LYS A 249 -7.02 -15.33 -2.76
CA LYS A 249 -8.42 -15.30 -2.28
C LYS A 249 -9.43 -15.70 -3.37
N TYR A 250 -9.22 -15.23 -4.60
CA TYR A 250 -10.18 -15.38 -5.69
C TYR A 250 -9.76 -16.39 -6.76
N GLY A 251 -8.57 -16.99 -6.63
CA GLY A 251 -8.01 -17.92 -7.63
C GLY A 251 -7.67 -17.24 -8.97
N THR A 252 -7.34 -15.95 -8.96
CA THR A 252 -7.07 -15.17 -10.17
C THR A 252 -5.57 -15.03 -10.44
N HIS A 253 -5.05 -15.69 -11.49
CA HIS A 253 -3.62 -15.62 -11.84
C HIS A 253 -3.21 -14.33 -12.58
N GLY A 254 -4.13 -13.37 -12.70
CA GLY A 254 -3.97 -12.19 -13.54
C GLY A 254 -3.45 -10.93 -12.83
N LEU A 255 -2.99 -11.01 -11.58
CA LEU A 255 -2.64 -9.85 -10.76
C LEU A 255 -1.11 -9.69 -10.51
N PHE A 256 -0.28 -10.34 -11.31
CA PHE A 256 1.16 -10.07 -11.37
C PHE A 256 1.47 -9.10 -12.51
N ALA A 257 2.23 -8.05 -12.21
CA ALA A 257 2.50 -6.91 -13.10
C ALA A 257 1.22 -6.27 -13.68
N ASN A 258 0.07 -6.51 -13.03
CA ASN A 258 -1.23 -6.04 -13.44
C ASN A 258 -2.10 -5.70 -12.23
N LEU A 259 -2.81 -4.59 -12.34
CA LEU A 259 -3.86 -4.18 -11.41
C LEU A 259 -5.00 -3.55 -12.19
N GLN A 260 -6.21 -3.79 -11.71
CA GLN A 260 -7.41 -3.16 -12.22
C GLN A 260 -7.43 -1.67 -11.83
N ALA A 261 -8.30 -0.91 -12.49
CA ALA A 261 -8.44 0.52 -12.25
C ALA A 261 -9.12 0.86 -10.90
N ASN A 262 -9.48 -0.13 -10.07
CA ASN A 262 -10.13 0.07 -8.78
C ASN A 262 -9.15 0.13 -7.59
N HIS A 263 -7.86 -0.12 -7.77
CA HIS A 263 -6.87 -0.07 -6.69
C HIS A 263 -6.35 1.36 -6.45
N ILE A 264 -6.87 2.07 -5.46
CA ILE A 264 -6.40 3.42 -5.11
C ILE A 264 -5.34 3.34 -4.02
N ALA A 265 -4.16 3.92 -4.27
CA ALA A 265 -3.06 3.97 -3.30
C ALA A 265 -3.19 5.18 -2.37
N TRP A 266 -3.00 4.94 -1.08
CA TRP A 266 -2.97 5.96 -0.02
C TRP A 266 -1.55 6.23 0.47
N SER A 267 -0.76 5.17 0.67
CA SER A 267 0.61 5.28 1.14
C SER A 267 1.49 4.13 0.65
N ILE A 268 2.80 4.33 0.74
CA ILE A 268 3.85 3.39 0.34
C ILE A 268 4.70 3.05 1.55
N GLY A 269 5.07 1.78 1.65
CA GLY A 269 5.94 1.26 2.69
C GLY A 269 5.22 0.95 4.00
N ARG A 270 6.01 0.46 4.96
CA ARG A 270 5.57 0.15 6.31
C ARG A 270 6.53 0.78 7.30
N ASP A 271 6.19 0.66 8.58
CA ASP A 271 7.02 1.15 9.68
C ASP A 271 7.31 2.65 9.48
N ILE A 272 6.27 3.45 9.35
CA ILE A 272 6.34 4.86 8.94
C ILE A 272 6.59 5.76 10.17
N LEU A 273 7.62 6.60 10.09
CA LEU A 273 7.74 7.76 10.96
C LEU A 273 6.88 8.89 10.39
N LEU A 274 5.82 9.27 11.09
CA LEU A 274 4.88 10.29 10.63
C LEU A 274 5.54 11.68 10.65
N ALA A 275 4.89 12.64 10.00
CA ALA A 275 5.34 14.02 9.94
C ALA A 275 4.26 14.96 10.50
N PRO A 276 4.50 15.66 11.62
CA PRO A 276 5.63 15.50 12.53
C PRO A 276 5.65 14.09 13.19
N PRO A 277 6.79 13.68 13.77
CA PRO A 277 6.90 12.38 14.44
C PRO A 277 5.89 12.20 15.56
N GLN A 278 5.20 11.07 15.55
CA GLN A 278 4.32 10.59 16.61
C GLN A 278 5.12 10.06 17.82
N ARG A 279 4.45 9.88 18.97
CA ARG A 279 5.09 9.42 20.21
C ARG A 279 5.13 7.91 20.37
N ALA A 280 4.10 7.18 19.95
CA ALA A 280 3.99 5.74 20.21
C ALA A 280 4.88 4.85 19.32
N GLY A 281 5.93 5.43 18.72
CA GLY A 281 6.80 4.76 17.79
C GLY A 281 6.23 4.71 16.36
N ARG A 282 6.99 4.12 15.45
CA ARG A 282 6.71 4.10 14.01
C ARG A 282 5.40 3.33 13.74
N SER A 283 4.60 3.84 12.80
CA SER A 283 3.30 3.25 12.46
C SER A 283 3.51 2.12 11.47
N LEU A 284 3.20 0.88 11.88
CA LEU A 284 3.42 -0.30 11.05
C LEU A 284 2.64 -0.22 9.72
N PHE A 285 1.40 0.26 9.79
CA PHE A 285 0.51 0.45 8.63
C PHE A 285 -0.06 1.86 8.63
N PHE A 286 0.13 2.59 7.53
CA PHE A 286 -0.43 3.93 7.35
C PHE A 286 -1.50 3.95 6.27
N ALA A 287 -2.51 3.10 6.43
CA ALA A 287 -3.65 2.99 5.50
C ALA A 287 -4.87 3.81 5.93
N GLY A 288 -4.86 4.42 7.11
CA GLY A 288 -5.96 5.18 7.70
C GLY A 288 -5.47 6.15 8.77
N PRO A 289 -6.39 6.84 9.46
CA PRO A 289 -6.03 7.86 10.43
C PRO A 289 -5.30 7.25 11.64
N TYR A 290 -4.34 8.00 12.14
CA TYR A 290 -3.61 7.72 13.38
C TYR A 290 -3.80 8.91 14.32
N ALA A 291 -4.00 8.65 15.60
CA ALA A 291 -4.22 9.71 16.57
C ALA A 291 -3.52 9.43 17.90
N GLU A 292 -3.13 10.51 18.56
CA GLU A 292 -2.63 10.49 19.93
C GLU A 292 -3.40 11.50 20.79
N ILE A 293 -3.85 11.05 21.95
CA ILE A 293 -4.45 11.91 22.98
C ILE A 293 -3.48 11.94 24.16
N ASP A 294 -3.01 13.14 24.49
CA ASP A 294 -1.99 13.37 25.53
C ASP A 294 -0.72 12.50 25.35
N GLY A 295 -0.47 12.09 24.11
CA GLY A 295 0.69 11.29 23.70
C GLY A 295 0.50 9.79 23.70
N GLU A 296 -0.69 9.30 24.03
CA GLU A 296 -1.06 7.89 23.95
C GLU A 296 -1.88 7.62 22.69
N THR A 297 -1.62 6.50 22.01
CA THR A 297 -2.36 6.13 20.80
C THR A 297 -3.85 5.99 21.10
N HIS A 298 -4.68 6.59 20.25
CA HIS A 298 -6.12 6.54 20.35
C HIS A 298 -6.74 6.09 19.01
N PRO A 299 -7.78 5.25 19.03
CA PRO A 299 -8.50 4.92 17.81
C PRO A 299 -9.16 6.16 17.20
N ALA A 300 -9.11 6.26 15.88
CA ALA A 300 -9.90 7.20 15.10
C ALA A 300 -10.90 6.41 14.26
N GLN A 301 -12.13 6.90 14.18
CA GLN A 301 -13.13 6.35 13.30
C GLN A 301 -12.91 6.89 11.89
N ARG A 302 -13.18 6.04 10.89
CA ARG A 302 -13.04 6.38 9.49
C ARG A 302 -14.20 5.78 8.71
N GLN A 303 -14.85 6.59 7.89
CA GLN A 303 -15.88 6.15 6.96
C GLN A 303 -15.52 6.64 5.56
N ILE A 304 -15.29 5.69 4.64
CA ILE A 304 -15.04 6.00 3.24
C ILE A 304 -16.24 5.63 2.40
N ARG A 305 -16.64 6.56 1.55
CA ARG A 305 -17.58 6.30 0.46
C ARG A 305 -16.92 6.64 -0.86
N PHE A 306 -17.33 5.94 -1.90
CA PHE A 306 -16.92 6.28 -3.25
C PHE A 306 -18.07 6.16 -4.23
N THR A 307 -17.96 6.93 -5.31
CA THR A 307 -18.83 6.88 -6.47
C THR A 307 -17.99 6.66 -7.73
N ALA A 308 -18.30 5.63 -8.52
CA ALA A 308 -17.70 5.46 -9.84
C ALA A 308 -18.33 6.46 -10.82
N MET A 309 -17.52 7.34 -11.39
CA MET A 309 -17.95 8.37 -12.33
C MET A 309 -17.96 7.82 -13.76
N THR A 310 -18.96 8.22 -14.54
CA THR A 310 -19.13 7.85 -15.96
C THR A 310 -18.46 8.84 -16.90
#